data_AF-A0A382R1M9-F1
#
_entry.id   AF-A0A382R1M9-F1
#
_cell.length_a   1.000
_cell.length_b   1.000
_cell.length_c   1.000
_cell.angle_alpha   90.00
_cell.angle_beta   90.00
_cell.angle_gamma   90.00
#
_symmetry.space_group_name_H-M   'P 1'
#
loop_
_entity.id
_entity.type
_entity.pdbx_description
1 polymer ?
#
loop_
_entity_poly.entity_id
_entity_poly.type
_entity_poly.pdbx_seq_one_letter_code
_entity_poly.pdbx_strand_id
1 'polypeptide(L)'
;LLRKEGAHKDIIELYTFTNATESTGRPETLSAFSMVLGHFMADSFNEETDEGRIQGGNDQLPKAFAKSLSNTIFYRRPVKKIEYNNDGVEVSFLEDGKLTSLKGDKCVITMPVSLLRRTKINPAFTADKMHCIRKQSYGHVMKIAMQYKHRFWDESASIGQRVFTDTPLRRVYHHSIDQPGPRGILLSFTSGSDAEKLGRMSEARRMEVAQSTCRKIWLDTPQYWEGGISKYWNEDPWIRASYSVVGVGQKDFREILARKEGLCHFAGEHTSIYRSSMNGAIESGLRASREIQIDS
;
A
#
# COMPACT_ATOMS: atom_id res chain seq x y z
N LEU A 1 -5.35 5.59 25.74
CA LEU A 1 -5.49 6.89 26.41
C LEU A 1 -6.96 7.27 26.52
N LEU A 2 -7.65 7.62 25.42
CA LEU A 2 -9.07 8.04 25.42
C LEU A 2 -10.01 7.16 26.26
N ARG A 3 -9.92 5.83 26.14
CA ARG A 3 -10.70 4.89 26.97
C ARG A 3 -10.37 4.99 28.48
N LYS A 4 -9.10 5.20 28.82
CA LYS A 4 -8.64 5.33 30.21
C LYS A 4 -9.09 6.67 30.82
N GLU A 5 -9.13 7.72 30.01
CA GLU A 5 -9.59 9.06 30.39
C GLU A 5 -11.12 9.21 30.37
N GLY A 6 -11.88 8.13 30.16
CA GLY A 6 -13.34 8.16 30.20
C GLY A 6 -14.01 8.86 29.00
N ALA A 7 -13.33 9.00 27.85
CA ALA A 7 -13.94 9.56 26.66
C ALA A 7 -15.16 8.75 26.21
N HIS A 8 -16.22 9.44 25.74
CA HIS A 8 -17.44 8.79 25.27
C HIS A 8 -17.13 7.83 24.11
N LYS A 9 -17.89 6.73 24.02
CA LYS A 9 -17.69 5.69 23.00
C LYS A 9 -17.73 6.30 21.58
N ASP A 10 -18.67 7.19 21.33
CA ASP A 10 -18.83 7.83 20.02
C ASP A 10 -17.64 8.71 19.64
N ILE A 11 -16.99 9.36 20.63
CA ILE A 11 -15.77 10.14 20.41
C ILE A 11 -14.61 9.21 20.02
N ILE A 12 -14.49 8.06 20.71
CA ILE A 12 -13.47 7.06 20.39
C ILE A 12 -13.70 6.48 18.99
N GLU A 13 -14.96 6.21 18.63
CA GLU A 13 -15.33 5.69 17.31
C GLU A 13 -15.07 6.72 16.20
N LEU A 14 -15.41 7.99 16.43
CA LEU A 14 -15.14 9.08 15.50
C LEU A 14 -13.63 9.33 15.33
N TYR A 15 -12.86 9.33 16.42
CA TYR A 15 -11.40 9.44 16.35
C TYR A 15 -10.77 8.29 15.57
N THR A 16 -11.27 7.07 15.80
CA THR A 16 -10.83 5.87 15.07
C THR A 16 -11.21 5.98 13.59
N PHE A 17 -12.38 6.55 13.29
CA PHE A 17 -12.85 6.81 11.94
C PHE A 17 -11.92 7.72 11.15
N THR A 18 -11.64 8.90 11.70
CA THR A 18 -10.87 9.92 10.99
C THR A 18 -9.42 9.48 10.81
N ASN A 19 -8.80 8.88 11.84
CA ASN A 19 -7.40 8.46 11.77
C ASN A 19 -7.16 7.22 10.90
N ALA A 20 -8.04 6.22 10.93
CA ALA A 20 -7.84 5.02 10.11
C ALA A 20 -7.88 5.34 8.60
N THR A 21 -8.68 6.35 8.24
CA THR A 21 -8.86 6.82 6.86
C THR A 21 -7.58 7.43 6.29
N GLU A 22 -6.83 8.18 7.11
CA GLU A 22 -5.59 8.85 6.72
C GLU A 22 -4.34 8.00 6.96
N SER A 23 -4.28 7.26 8.07
CA SER A 23 -3.07 6.54 8.49
C SER A 23 -2.99 5.10 8.01
N THR A 24 -4.00 4.60 7.28
CA THR A 24 -4.10 3.22 6.74
C THR A 24 -3.97 2.08 7.76
N GLY A 25 -4.02 2.40 9.06
CA GLY A 25 -3.85 1.50 10.19
C GLY A 25 -4.80 1.84 11.34
N ARG A 26 -4.85 0.98 12.36
CA ARG A 26 -5.66 1.23 13.55
C ARG A 26 -4.91 2.14 14.51
N PRO A 27 -5.51 3.20 15.08
CA PRO A 27 -4.81 4.12 15.97
C PRO A 27 -4.08 3.41 17.12
N GLU A 28 -4.67 2.36 17.69
CA GLU A 28 -4.07 1.60 18.80
C GLU A 28 -2.86 0.76 18.39
N THR A 29 -2.66 0.54 17.10
CA THR A 29 -1.50 -0.20 16.55
C THR A 29 -0.40 0.72 16.04
N LEU A 30 -0.71 2.00 15.84
CA LEU A 30 0.23 2.99 15.35
C LEU A 30 0.97 3.62 16.52
N SER A 31 2.27 3.87 16.34
CA SER A 31 3.01 4.71 17.28
C SER A 31 2.54 6.16 17.17
N ALA A 32 2.62 6.92 18.27
CA ALA A 32 2.35 8.37 18.25
C ALA A 32 3.22 9.08 17.19
N PHE A 33 4.47 8.64 17.04
CA PHE A 33 5.37 9.11 15.99
C PHE A 33 4.79 8.92 14.59
N SER A 34 4.23 7.74 14.28
CA SER A 34 3.56 7.48 13.00
C SER A 34 2.38 8.41 12.74
N MET A 35 1.62 8.74 13.79
CA MET A 35 0.45 9.61 13.66
C MET A 35 0.87 11.06 13.41
N VAL A 36 1.88 11.56 14.14
CA VAL A 36 2.44 12.91 13.94
C VAL A 36 3.07 13.04 12.55
N LEU A 37 3.87 12.05 12.13
CA LEU A 37 4.43 12.05 10.77
C LEU A 37 3.34 12.03 9.70
N GLY A 38 2.31 11.21 9.87
CA GLY A 38 1.18 11.15 8.94
C GLY A 38 0.48 12.49 8.80
N HIS A 39 0.25 13.19 9.92
CA HIS A 39 -0.35 14.52 9.90
C HIS A 39 0.55 15.56 9.22
N PHE A 40 1.85 15.59 9.57
CA PHE A 40 2.82 16.50 8.94
C PHE A 40 2.93 16.29 7.42
N MET A 41 2.91 15.03 6.97
CA MET A 41 2.91 14.70 5.54
C MET A 41 1.58 15.09 4.87
N ALA A 42 0.45 14.96 5.55
CA ALA A 42 -0.85 15.39 5.04
C ALA A 42 -0.94 16.93 4.95
N ASP A 43 -0.39 17.65 5.92
CA ASP A 43 -0.33 19.13 5.93
C ASP A 43 0.57 19.69 4.81
N SER A 44 1.44 18.85 4.23
CA SER A 44 2.19 19.20 3.03
C SER A 44 1.31 19.29 1.78
N PHE A 45 0.06 18.79 1.84
CA PHE A 45 -0.98 19.02 0.84
C PHE A 45 -1.84 20.20 1.28
N ASN A 46 -1.86 21.25 0.48
CA ASN A 46 -2.68 22.44 0.68
C ASN A 46 -3.44 22.78 -0.62
N GLU A 47 -4.26 23.83 -0.60
CA GLU A 47 -5.05 24.25 -1.77
C GLU A 47 -4.20 24.65 -2.99
N GLU A 48 -2.91 24.91 -2.79
CA GLU A 48 -1.94 25.23 -3.85
C GLU A 48 -1.21 23.99 -4.38
N THR A 49 -1.45 22.82 -3.81
CA THR A 49 -0.84 21.58 -4.25
C THR A 49 -1.48 21.12 -5.56
N ASP A 50 -0.69 21.09 -6.63
CA ASP A 50 -1.13 20.53 -7.91
C ASP A 50 -1.22 19.00 -7.81
N GLU A 51 -2.42 18.52 -7.51
CA GLU A 51 -2.72 17.09 -7.44
C GLU A 51 -3.06 16.54 -8.83
N GLY A 52 -2.27 15.56 -9.27
CA GLY A 52 -2.44 14.92 -10.57
C GLY A 52 -2.48 13.41 -10.50
N ARG A 53 -3.01 12.82 -11.56
CA ARG A 53 -2.84 11.40 -11.90
C ARG A 53 -2.33 11.28 -13.32
N ILE A 54 -1.64 10.19 -13.60
CA ILE A 54 -1.13 9.95 -14.95
C ILE A 54 -2.32 9.60 -15.86
N GLN A 55 -2.47 10.35 -16.95
CA GLN A 55 -3.48 10.05 -17.97
C GLN A 55 -3.27 8.63 -18.51
N GLY A 56 -4.33 7.82 -18.49
CA GLY A 56 -4.27 6.40 -18.85
C GLY A 56 -3.85 5.46 -17.72
N GLY A 57 -3.58 5.96 -16.52
CA GLY A 57 -3.34 5.17 -15.31
C GLY A 57 -1.91 5.32 -14.76
N ASN A 58 -1.78 5.22 -13.43
CA ASN A 58 -0.48 5.36 -12.75
C ASN A 58 0.48 4.19 -13.02
N ASP A 59 0.00 3.08 -13.58
CA ASP A 59 0.84 1.94 -13.99
C ASP A 59 1.68 2.24 -15.23
N GLN A 60 1.39 3.33 -15.95
CA GLN A 60 2.22 3.82 -17.06
C GLN A 60 3.65 4.15 -16.63
N LEU A 61 3.84 4.69 -15.41
CA LEU A 61 5.17 5.02 -14.88
C LEU A 61 6.08 3.78 -14.74
N PRO A 62 5.71 2.73 -13.98
CA PRO A 62 6.53 1.52 -13.91
C PRO A 62 6.63 0.78 -15.26
N LYS A 63 5.62 0.85 -16.13
CA LYS A 63 5.70 0.30 -17.49
C LYS A 63 6.75 1.01 -18.34
N ALA A 64 6.89 2.34 -18.22
CA ALA A 64 7.90 3.11 -18.93
C ALA A 64 9.32 2.70 -18.49
N PHE A 65 9.56 2.55 -17.18
CA PHE A 65 10.83 2.01 -16.67
C PHE A 65 11.09 0.58 -17.13
N ALA A 66 10.06 -0.28 -17.12
CA ALA A 66 10.21 -1.65 -17.58
C ALA A 66 10.58 -1.72 -19.07
N LYS A 67 10.02 -0.83 -19.89
CA LYS A 67 10.35 -0.74 -21.32
C LYS A 67 11.80 -0.33 -21.54
N SER A 68 12.32 0.66 -20.81
CA SER A 68 13.71 1.10 -20.94
C SER A 68 14.72 0.05 -20.44
N LEU A 69 14.30 -0.84 -19.54
CA LEU A 69 15.10 -1.93 -18.98
C LEU A 69 14.77 -3.31 -19.59
N SER A 70 14.07 -3.36 -20.73
CA SER A 70 13.38 -4.56 -21.23
C SER A 70 14.21 -5.85 -21.30
N ASN A 71 15.53 -5.76 -21.54
CA ASN A 71 16.42 -6.93 -21.63
C ASN A 71 17.02 -7.39 -20.29
N THR A 72 16.72 -6.70 -19.18
CA THR A 72 17.28 -7.02 -17.84
C THR A 72 16.20 -7.42 -16.83
N ILE A 73 14.93 -7.41 -17.21
CA ILE A 73 13.81 -7.81 -16.34
C ILE A 73 13.37 -9.23 -16.67
N PHE A 74 13.46 -10.11 -15.68
CA PHE A 74 13.00 -11.49 -15.79
C PHE A 74 11.72 -11.71 -14.97
N TYR A 75 10.58 -11.77 -15.66
CA TYR A 75 9.28 -11.99 -15.06
C TYR A 75 9.06 -13.45 -14.63
N ARG A 76 8.06 -13.67 -13.75
CA ARG A 76 7.64 -15.01 -13.26
C ARG A 76 8.75 -15.80 -12.56
N ARG A 77 9.74 -15.11 -11.99
CA ARG A 77 10.85 -15.68 -11.23
C ARG A 77 10.77 -15.33 -9.74
N PRO A 78 9.84 -15.91 -8.98
CA PRO A 78 9.69 -15.58 -7.57
C PRO A 78 10.89 -16.09 -6.77
N VAL A 79 11.66 -15.17 -6.19
CA VAL A 79 12.80 -15.46 -5.32
C VAL A 79 12.37 -16.29 -4.11
N LYS A 80 13.13 -17.34 -3.83
CA LYS A 80 12.92 -18.27 -2.70
C LYS A 80 14.07 -18.26 -1.72
N LYS A 81 15.30 -18.03 -2.19
CA LYS A 81 16.51 -18.08 -1.39
C LYS A 81 17.48 -16.99 -1.83
N ILE A 82 18.14 -16.36 -0.87
CA ILE A 82 19.26 -15.44 -1.08
C ILE A 82 20.42 -15.97 -0.25
N GLU A 83 21.53 -16.25 -0.91
CA GLU A 83 22.79 -16.65 -0.31
C GLU A 83 23.86 -15.62 -0.60
N TYR A 84 24.71 -15.33 0.37
CA TYR A 84 25.79 -14.37 0.16
C TYR A 84 26.98 -14.68 1.08
N ASN A 85 28.15 -14.24 0.65
CA ASN A 85 29.38 -14.26 1.43
C ASN A 85 30.21 -13.01 1.08
N ASN A 86 31.52 -13.03 1.30
CA ASN A 86 32.39 -11.90 0.95
C ASN A 86 32.73 -11.83 -0.55
N ASP A 87 32.47 -12.90 -1.31
CA ASP A 87 32.85 -13.04 -2.73
C ASP A 87 31.67 -12.80 -3.68
N GLY A 88 30.44 -12.86 -3.20
CA GLY A 88 29.27 -12.59 -4.03
C GLY A 88 27.93 -12.98 -3.40
N VAL A 89 26.89 -12.86 -4.21
CA VAL A 89 25.50 -13.19 -3.89
C VAL A 89 24.96 -14.20 -4.91
N GLU A 90 24.23 -15.21 -4.42
CA GLU A 90 23.47 -16.15 -5.23
C GLU A 90 21.98 -16.06 -4.87
N VAL A 91 21.14 -15.80 -5.88
CA VAL A 91 19.69 -15.66 -5.72
C VAL A 91 19.00 -16.83 -6.38
N SER A 92 18.33 -17.67 -5.60
CA SER A 92 17.52 -18.78 -6.13
C SER A 92 16.05 -18.38 -6.24
N PHE A 93 15.44 -18.69 -7.38
CA PHE A 93 14.05 -18.40 -7.72
C PHE A 93 13.39 -19.58 -8.43
N LEU A 94 12.06 -19.59 -8.49
CA LEU A 94 11.36 -20.59 -9.32
C LEU A 94 11.33 -20.16 -10.78
N GLU A 95 11.60 -21.09 -11.68
CA GLU A 95 11.42 -20.96 -13.12
C GLU A 95 10.81 -22.26 -13.64
N ASP A 96 9.61 -22.18 -14.20
CA ASP A 96 8.83 -23.34 -14.66
C ASP A 96 8.70 -24.45 -13.60
N GLY A 97 8.52 -24.03 -12.34
CA GLY A 97 8.39 -24.94 -11.18
C GLY A 97 9.70 -25.51 -10.65
N LYS A 98 10.84 -25.24 -11.31
CA LYS A 98 12.18 -25.67 -10.87
C LYS A 98 12.89 -24.55 -10.13
N LEU A 99 13.74 -24.92 -9.17
CA LEU A 99 14.59 -23.95 -8.48
C LEU A 99 15.86 -23.72 -9.31
N THR A 100 16.03 -22.51 -9.82
CA THR A 100 17.21 -22.04 -10.57
C THR A 100 17.86 -20.90 -9.79
N SER A 101 19.13 -20.57 -10.07
CA SER A 101 19.84 -19.46 -9.44
C SER A 101 20.60 -18.57 -10.42
N LEU A 102 20.87 -17.34 -9.97
CA LEU A 102 21.78 -16.40 -10.62
C LEU A 102 22.78 -15.90 -9.59
N LYS A 103 24.02 -15.66 -10.04
CA LYS A 103 25.09 -15.07 -9.23
C LYS A 103 25.32 -13.62 -9.62
N GLY A 104 25.78 -12.82 -8.67
CA GLY A 104 26.23 -11.45 -8.89
C GLY A 104 27.09 -10.95 -7.75
N ASP A 105 27.81 -9.85 -7.96
CA ASP A 105 28.74 -9.31 -6.96
C ASP A 105 28.00 -8.64 -5.80
N LYS A 106 26.86 -8.01 -6.07
CA LYS A 106 26.00 -7.32 -5.10
C LYS A 106 24.53 -7.58 -5.43
N CYS A 107 23.65 -7.45 -4.43
CA CYS A 107 22.20 -7.61 -4.61
C CYS A 107 21.44 -6.44 -4.00
N VAL A 108 20.50 -5.85 -4.74
CA VAL A 108 19.51 -4.90 -4.19
C VAL A 108 18.20 -5.64 -3.95
N ILE A 109 17.79 -5.74 -2.69
CA ILE A 109 16.53 -6.34 -2.29
C ILE A 109 15.46 -5.26 -2.25
N THR A 110 14.55 -5.30 -3.23
CA THR A 110 13.41 -4.36 -3.35
C THR A 110 12.07 -4.96 -2.91
N MET A 111 12.08 -6.21 -2.42
CA MET A 111 10.89 -6.90 -1.97
C MET A 111 10.31 -6.24 -0.70
N PRO A 112 8.97 -6.10 -0.57
CA PRO A 112 8.39 -5.70 0.70
C PRO A 112 8.72 -6.76 1.77
N VAL A 113 8.91 -6.34 3.02
CA VAL A 113 9.41 -7.27 4.03
C VAL A 113 8.37 -8.35 4.40
N SER A 114 7.09 -8.11 4.11
CA SER A 114 6.03 -9.12 4.14
C SER A 114 6.34 -10.37 3.30
N LEU A 115 7.03 -10.20 2.16
CA LEU A 115 7.57 -11.29 1.36
C LEU A 115 8.95 -11.72 1.82
N LEU A 116 9.86 -10.79 2.11
CA LEU A 116 11.24 -11.10 2.53
C LEU A 116 11.28 -11.99 3.78
N ARG A 117 10.33 -11.83 4.71
CA ARG A 117 10.11 -12.72 5.87
C ARG A 117 10.01 -14.20 5.54
N ARG A 118 9.58 -14.51 4.32
CA ARG A 118 9.29 -15.86 3.82
C ARG A 118 10.37 -16.35 2.86
N THR A 119 11.33 -15.51 2.53
CA THR A 119 12.50 -15.85 1.73
C THR A 119 13.56 -16.43 2.64
N LYS A 120 14.18 -17.54 2.24
CA LYS A 120 15.31 -18.11 2.98
C LYS A 120 16.54 -17.23 2.76
N ILE A 121 17.16 -16.77 3.84
CA ILE A 121 18.34 -15.91 3.81
C ILE A 121 19.46 -16.67 4.52
N ASN A 122 20.60 -16.87 3.86
CA ASN A 122 21.71 -17.65 4.39
C ASN A 122 23.09 -17.03 4.04
N PRO A 123 23.93 -16.67 5.02
CA PRO A 123 23.63 -16.65 6.45
C PRO A 123 22.47 -15.69 6.75
N ALA A 124 21.86 -15.80 7.94
CA ALA A 124 20.90 -14.80 8.35
C ALA A 124 21.59 -13.43 8.47
N PHE A 125 20.88 -12.36 8.13
CA PHE A 125 21.33 -11.01 8.46
C PHE A 125 21.47 -10.83 9.98
N THR A 126 22.05 -9.71 10.40
CA THR A 126 22.12 -9.32 11.81
C THR A 126 20.79 -9.49 12.56
N ALA A 127 20.86 -9.78 13.87
CA ALA A 127 19.68 -10.13 14.65
C ALA A 127 18.63 -9.00 14.70
N ASP A 128 19.07 -7.74 14.74
CA ASP A 128 18.21 -6.55 14.67
C ASP A 128 17.53 -6.42 13.30
N LYS A 129 18.26 -6.65 12.21
CA LYS A 129 17.70 -6.70 10.85
C LYS A 129 16.65 -7.79 10.72
N MET A 130 16.96 -9.01 11.17
CA MET A 130 16.03 -10.13 11.12
C MET A 130 14.80 -9.89 12.00
N HIS A 131 14.96 -9.23 13.15
CA HIS A 131 13.84 -8.79 13.98
C HIS A 131 12.94 -7.80 13.22
N CYS A 132 13.51 -6.74 12.62
CA CYS A 132 12.77 -5.75 11.87
C CYS A 132 12.06 -6.37 10.66
N ILE A 133 12.76 -7.21 9.90
CA ILE A 133 12.18 -7.98 8.79
C ILE A 133 10.97 -8.74 9.30
N ARG A 134 11.05 -9.49 10.41
CA ARG A 134 9.94 -10.29 10.97
C ARG A 134 8.77 -9.48 11.51
N LYS A 135 9.03 -8.29 12.07
CA LYS A 135 8.06 -7.58 12.91
C LYS A 135 7.47 -6.31 12.30
N GLN A 136 8.09 -5.71 11.27
CA GLN A 136 7.60 -4.48 10.62
C GLN A 136 6.08 -4.50 10.39
N SER A 137 5.41 -3.46 10.87
CA SER A 137 3.96 -3.34 10.75
C SER A 137 3.57 -2.86 9.35
N TYR A 138 2.42 -3.32 8.89
CA TYR A 138 1.81 -2.91 7.62
C TYR A 138 0.33 -2.59 7.83
N GLY A 139 -0.15 -1.61 7.07
CA GLY A 139 -1.56 -1.24 7.04
C GLY A 139 -2.44 -2.26 6.31
N HIS A 140 -3.74 -2.03 6.39
CA HIS A 140 -4.77 -2.75 5.65
C HIS A 140 -5.53 -1.76 4.79
N VAL A 141 -5.57 -1.99 3.47
CA VAL A 141 -6.20 -1.09 2.50
C VAL A 141 -6.98 -1.90 1.48
N MET A 142 -8.22 -1.48 1.28
CA MET A 142 -9.12 -1.95 0.25
C MET A 142 -9.54 -0.77 -0.63
N LYS A 143 -9.53 -0.97 -1.94
CA LYS A 143 -10.25 -0.10 -2.88
C LYS A 143 -11.36 -0.88 -3.56
N ILE A 144 -12.53 -0.25 -3.69
CA ILE A 144 -13.64 -0.80 -4.48
C ILE A 144 -14.04 0.25 -5.50
N ALA A 145 -13.79 -0.02 -6.78
CA ALA A 145 -14.20 0.83 -7.89
C ALA A 145 -15.53 0.33 -8.44
N MET A 146 -16.51 1.23 -8.49
CA MET A 146 -17.91 0.94 -8.78
C MET A 146 -18.30 1.71 -10.04
N GLN A 147 -18.56 0.97 -11.12
CA GLN A 147 -18.91 1.52 -12.42
C GLN A 147 -20.42 1.79 -12.50
N TYR A 148 -20.76 2.99 -12.93
CA TYR A 148 -22.13 3.41 -13.21
C TYR A 148 -22.25 3.98 -14.62
N LYS A 149 -23.42 3.76 -15.23
CA LYS A 149 -23.75 4.30 -16.56
C LYS A 149 -24.11 5.79 -16.56
N HIS A 150 -24.39 6.34 -15.37
CA HIS A 150 -24.84 7.73 -15.14
C HIS A 150 -24.22 8.28 -13.85
N ARG A 151 -23.82 9.56 -13.87
CA ARG A 151 -23.22 10.26 -12.72
C ARG A 151 -24.28 10.96 -11.87
N PHE A 152 -25.18 10.19 -11.27
CA PHE A 152 -26.25 10.71 -10.40
C PHE A 152 -25.70 11.56 -9.24
N TRP A 153 -24.43 11.38 -8.85
CA TRP A 153 -23.79 12.17 -7.81
C TRP A 153 -23.47 13.62 -8.20
N ASP A 154 -23.51 13.95 -9.50
CA ASP A 154 -23.31 15.30 -10.04
C ASP A 154 -24.62 16.12 -10.10
N GLU A 155 -25.78 15.49 -9.84
CA GLU A 155 -27.07 16.16 -9.90
C GLU A 155 -27.28 17.10 -8.71
N SER A 156 -28.07 18.17 -8.91
CA SER A 156 -28.31 19.20 -7.89
C SER A 156 -28.97 18.67 -6.61
N ALA A 157 -29.70 17.56 -6.69
CA ALA A 157 -30.34 16.90 -5.54
C ALA A 157 -29.42 15.87 -4.84
N SER A 158 -28.21 15.65 -5.36
CA SER A 158 -27.22 14.73 -4.78
C SER A 158 -26.65 15.27 -3.46
N ILE A 159 -26.28 14.37 -2.56
CA ILE A 159 -25.49 14.68 -1.37
C ILE A 159 -24.03 15.08 -1.69
N GLY A 160 -23.62 14.95 -2.95
CA GLY A 160 -22.34 15.43 -3.48
C GLY A 160 -21.40 14.34 -3.99
N GLN A 161 -20.21 14.74 -4.46
CA GLN A 161 -19.22 13.87 -5.10
C GLN A 161 -18.28 13.14 -4.13
N ARG A 162 -18.36 13.43 -2.83
CA ARG A 162 -17.51 12.82 -1.78
C ARG A 162 -18.34 12.68 -0.51
N VAL A 163 -18.51 11.44 -0.07
CA VAL A 163 -19.34 11.08 1.08
C VAL A 163 -18.49 10.31 2.09
N PHE A 164 -18.50 10.78 3.34
CA PHE A 164 -18.01 10.05 4.50
C PHE A 164 -19.20 9.40 5.21
N THR A 165 -19.07 8.14 5.59
CA THR A 165 -20.18 7.31 6.07
C THR A 165 -19.69 6.31 7.12
N ASP A 166 -20.51 6.05 8.13
CA ASP A 166 -20.28 5.01 9.13
C ASP A 166 -20.41 3.57 8.61
N THR A 167 -20.87 3.38 7.36
CA THR A 167 -20.96 2.08 6.71
C THR A 167 -19.57 1.44 6.50
N PRO A 168 -19.50 0.12 6.18
CA PRO A 168 -18.22 -0.57 6.00
C PRO A 168 -17.28 0.04 4.94
N LEU A 169 -17.80 0.82 3.98
CA LEU A 169 -16.97 1.47 2.96
C LEU A 169 -16.21 2.70 3.48
N ARG A 170 -16.68 3.33 4.56
CA ARG A 170 -16.12 4.52 5.23
C ARG A 170 -16.16 5.82 4.42
N ARG A 171 -15.72 5.75 3.16
CA ARG A 171 -15.81 6.85 2.20
C ARG A 171 -16.11 6.32 0.81
N VAL A 172 -16.85 7.11 0.05
CA VAL A 172 -17.16 6.91 -1.36
C VAL A 172 -17.00 8.25 -2.08
N TYR A 173 -16.25 8.29 -3.17
CA TYR A 173 -16.03 9.53 -3.92
C TYR A 173 -15.94 9.32 -5.42
N HIS A 174 -16.25 10.37 -6.17
CA HIS A 174 -16.13 10.41 -7.62
C HIS A 174 -14.67 10.27 -8.03
N HIS A 175 -14.34 9.11 -8.60
CA HIS A 175 -12.98 8.81 -9.02
C HIS A 175 -12.73 9.24 -10.45
N SER A 176 -13.71 9.21 -11.33
CA SER A 176 -13.53 9.49 -12.77
C SER A 176 -13.92 10.91 -13.19
N ILE A 177 -13.69 11.91 -12.35
CA ILE A 177 -14.11 13.31 -12.57
C ILE A 177 -13.54 13.93 -13.86
N ASP A 178 -12.31 13.54 -14.21
CA ASP A 178 -11.56 13.97 -15.38
C ASP A 178 -11.79 13.11 -16.63
N GLN A 179 -12.64 12.09 -16.54
CA GLN A 179 -13.01 11.26 -17.70
C GLN A 179 -14.24 11.84 -18.40
N PRO A 180 -14.30 11.79 -19.74
CA PRO A 180 -15.48 12.27 -20.48
C PRO A 180 -16.65 11.30 -20.39
N GLY A 181 -17.84 11.80 -20.75
CA GLY A 181 -19.04 11.00 -20.95
C GLY A 181 -19.87 10.74 -19.69
N PRO A 182 -21.07 10.12 -19.85
CA PRO A 182 -22.05 9.95 -18.78
C PRO A 182 -21.70 8.83 -17.81
N ARG A 183 -20.81 7.91 -18.23
CA ARG A 183 -20.30 6.85 -17.36
C ARG A 183 -19.38 7.42 -16.30
N GLY A 184 -19.38 6.82 -15.12
CA GLY A 184 -18.53 7.25 -14.02
C GLY A 184 -18.20 6.16 -13.03
N ILE A 185 -17.12 6.38 -12.29
CA ILE A 185 -16.65 5.48 -11.25
C ILE A 185 -16.76 6.18 -9.91
N LEU A 186 -17.51 5.58 -8.98
CA LEU A 186 -17.36 5.86 -7.56
C LEU A 186 -16.30 4.92 -7.00
N LEU A 187 -15.37 5.45 -6.20
CA LEU A 187 -14.35 4.67 -5.53
C LEU A 187 -14.56 4.74 -4.02
N SER A 188 -14.59 3.57 -3.39
CA SER A 188 -14.35 3.47 -1.97
C SER A 188 -12.87 3.21 -1.72
N PHE A 189 -12.31 3.91 -0.74
CA PHE A 189 -10.99 3.64 -0.20
C PHE A 189 -11.11 3.42 1.30
N THR A 190 -11.17 2.15 1.68
CA THR A 190 -11.33 1.68 3.06
C THR A 190 -9.98 1.25 3.63
N SER A 191 -9.76 1.51 4.90
CA SER A 191 -8.51 1.22 5.59
C SER A 191 -8.72 0.52 6.93
N GLY A 192 -7.65 -0.05 7.50
CA GLY A 192 -7.62 -0.61 8.86
C GLY A 192 -8.61 -1.76 9.07
N SER A 193 -9.36 -1.70 10.18
CA SER A 193 -10.28 -2.77 10.60
C SER A 193 -11.34 -3.10 9.56
N ASP A 194 -11.90 -2.09 8.91
CA ASP A 194 -13.00 -2.30 7.96
C ASP A 194 -12.48 -2.87 6.65
N ALA A 195 -11.27 -2.47 6.22
CA ALA A 195 -10.57 -3.12 5.11
C ALA A 195 -10.29 -4.60 5.41
N GLU A 196 -9.87 -4.93 6.63
CA GLU A 196 -9.65 -6.33 7.04
C GLU A 196 -10.96 -7.14 7.05
N LYS A 197 -12.05 -6.58 7.59
CA LYS A 197 -13.37 -7.24 7.59
C LYS A 197 -13.86 -7.50 6.18
N LEU A 198 -13.77 -6.51 5.28
CA LEU A 198 -14.10 -6.68 3.86
C LEU A 198 -13.17 -7.68 3.17
N GLY A 199 -11.89 -7.67 3.53
CA GLY A 199 -10.88 -8.59 3.01
C GLY A 199 -11.17 -10.07 3.31
N ARG A 200 -11.89 -10.36 4.40
CA ARG A 200 -12.33 -11.74 4.74
C ARG A 200 -13.54 -12.21 3.93
N MET A 201 -14.18 -11.31 3.19
CA MET A 201 -15.33 -11.64 2.33
C MET A 201 -14.87 -12.06 0.94
N SER A 202 -15.70 -12.84 0.25
CA SER A 202 -15.55 -13.11 -1.18
C SER A 202 -15.76 -11.82 -2.00
N GLU A 203 -15.24 -11.79 -3.22
CA GLU A 203 -15.39 -10.65 -4.13
C GLU A 203 -16.87 -10.31 -4.39
N ALA A 204 -17.71 -11.33 -4.63
CA ALA A 204 -19.15 -11.16 -4.79
C ALA A 204 -19.78 -10.47 -3.58
N ARG A 205 -19.42 -10.91 -2.36
CA ARG A 205 -19.94 -10.30 -1.13
C ARG A 205 -19.44 -8.87 -0.92
N ARG A 206 -18.21 -8.54 -1.35
CA ARG A 206 -17.71 -7.15 -1.36
C ARG A 206 -18.54 -6.28 -2.30
N MET A 207 -18.94 -6.79 -3.47
CA MET A 207 -19.81 -6.06 -4.41
C MET A 207 -21.23 -5.87 -3.86
N GLU A 208 -21.78 -6.85 -3.17
CA GLU A 208 -23.08 -6.71 -2.48
C GLU A 208 -23.03 -5.63 -1.40
N VAL A 209 -21.97 -5.60 -0.59
CA VAL A 209 -21.75 -4.52 0.39
C VAL A 209 -21.63 -3.17 -0.31
N ALA A 210 -20.89 -3.11 -1.42
CA ALA A 210 -20.70 -1.89 -2.17
C ALA A 210 -22.01 -1.31 -2.72
N GLN A 211 -22.82 -2.15 -3.35
CA GLN A 211 -24.15 -1.78 -3.85
C GLN A 211 -25.10 -1.40 -2.71
N SER A 212 -25.11 -2.16 -1.62
CA SER A 212 -25.96 -1.87 -0.45
C SER A 212 -25.61 -0.52 0.19
N THR A 213 -24.32 -0.22 0.34
CA THR A 213 -23.88 1.10 0.83
C THR A 213 -24.27 2.20 -0.14
N CYS A 214 -24.03 2.05 -1.44
CA CYS A 214 -24.39 3.10 -2.41
C CYS A 214 -25.90 3.33 -2.46
N ARG A 215 -26.73 2.29 -2.35
CA ARG A 215 -28.20 2.41 -2.27
C ARG A 215 -28.67 3.19 -1.04
N LYS A 216 -27.96 3.11 0.09
CA LYS A 216 -28.29 3.87 1.30
C LYS A 216 -27.94 5.36 1.18
N ILE A 217 -26.90 5.68 0.41
CA ILE A 217 -26.46 7.07 0.20
C ILE A 217 -27.27 7.72 -0.94
N TRP A 218 -27.50 6.99 -2.03
CA TRP A 218 -28.23 7.41 -3.21
C TRP A 218 -29.23 6.30 -3.60
N LEU A 219 -30.52 6.57 -3.38
CA LEU A 219 -31.59 5.55 -3.43
C LEU A 219 -31.72 4.87 -4.80
N ASP A 220 -31.54 5.64 -5.87
CA ASP A 220 -31.77 5.21 -7.26
C ASP A 220 -30.52 4.59 -7.91
N THR A 221 -29.49 4.26 -7.14
CA THR A 221 -28.24 3.69 -7.67
C THR A 221 -28.34 2.34 -8.38
N PRO A 222 -29.20 1.39 -7.96
CA PRO A 222 -29.20 0.06 -8.56
C PRO A 222 -29.50 0.05 -10.07
N GLN A 223 -30.32 0.97 -10.57
CA GLN A 223 -30.63 1.07 -12.01
C GLN A 223 -29.45 1.56 -12.85
N TYR A 224 -28.46 2.21 -12.22
CA TYR A 224 -27.29 2.76 -12.91
C TYR A 224 -26.05 1.87 -12.81
N TRP A 225 -26.06 0.85 -11.95
CA TRP A 225 -24.92 -0.05 -11.71
C TRP A 225 -24.56 -0.87 -12.95
N GLU A 226 -23.30 -0.83 -13.37
CA GLU A 226 -22.77 -1.66 -14.47
C GLU A 226 -21.79 -2.73 -13.97
N GLY A 227 -21.25 -2.59 -12.76
CA GLY A 227 -20.30 -3.54 -12.18
C GLY A 227 -19.30 -2.89 -11.24
N GLY A 228 -18.32 -3.66 -10.79
CA GLY A 228 -17.24 -3.13 -9.96
C GLY A 228 -16.09 -4.10 -9.82
N ILE A 229 -14.97 -3.60 -9.30
CA ILE A 229 -13.78 -4.38 -8.97
C ILE A 229 -13.29 -3.99 -7.58
N SER A 230 -12.85 -4.98 -6.81
CA SER A 230 -12.21 -4.75 -5.51
C SER A 230 -10.73 -5.11 -5.56
N LYS A 231 -9.90 -4.35 -4.84
CA LYS A 231 -8.49 -4.67 -4.61
C LYS A 231 -8.20 -4.56 -3.12
N TYR A 232 -7.99 -5.70 -2.48
CA TYR A 232 -7.39 -5.78 -1.16
C TYR A 232 -5.90 -6.07 -1.32
N TRP A 233 -5.03 -5.19 -0.82
CA TRP A 233 -3.59 -5.35 -1.03
C TRP A 233 -3.01 -6.49 -0.18
N ASN A 234 -3.58 -6.73 1.01
CA ASN A 234 -3.03 -7.74 1.93
C ASN A 234 -3.27 -9.19 1.49
N GLU A 235 -4.19 -9.46 0.56
CA GLU A 235 -4.37 -10.79 -0.05
C GLU A 235 -3.51 -11.00 -1.31
N ASP A 236 -2.90 -9.94 -1.84
CA ASP A 236 -2.04 -10.03 -3.02
C ASP A 236 -0.85 -10.97 -2.73
N PRO A 237 -0.64 -12.04 -3.51
CA PRO A 237 0.42 -13.00 -3.24
C PRO A 237 1.83 -12.41 -3.36
N TRP A 238 1.99 -11.30 -4.09
CA TRP A 238 3.25 -10.61 -4.38
C TRP A 238 3.50 -9.41 -3.47
N ILE A 239 2.58 -9.11 -2.55
CA ILE A 239 2.73 -8.00 -1.60
C ILE A 239 2.40 -8.46 -0.19
N ARG A 240 1.27 -9.15 0.01
CA ARG A 240 0.80 -9.67 1.31
C ARG A 240 0.73 -8.62 2.41
N ALA A 241 0.54 -7.38 2.01
CA ALA A 241 0.50 -6.19 2.85
C ALA A 241 -0.09 -5.02 2.07
N SER A 242 -0.43 -3.92 2.75
CA SER A 242 -0.59 -2.61 2.10
C SER A 242 0.72 -1.83 2.25
N TYR A 243 0.70 -0.63 2.82
CA TYR A 243 1.90 0.18 3.05
C TYR A 243 2.52 -0.06 4.43
N SER A 244 3.83 0.16 4.54
CA SER A 244 4.53 0.08 5.81
C SER A 244 4.09 1.19 6.77
N VAL A 245 3.92 0.86 8.05
CA VAL A 245 3.57 1.82 9.10
C VAL A 245 4.53 1.71 10.27
N VAL A 246 4.74 2.79 11.02
CA VAL A 246 5.57 2.73 12.24
C VAL A 246 4.71 2.27 13.40
N GLY A 247 4.70 0.96 13.63
CA GLY A 247 3.97 0.35 14.74
C GLY A 247 4.53 0.76 16.10
N VAL A 248 3.78 0.48 17.16
CA VAL A 248 4.25 0.69 18.54
C VAL A 248 5.57 -0.06 18.77
N GLY A 249 6.60 0.65 19.23
CA GLY A 249 7.94 0.09 19.48
C GLY A 249 8.82 -0.07 18.22
N GLN A 250 8.41 0.45 17.07
CA GLN A 250 9.13 0.25 15.79
C GLN A 250 9.85 1.50 15.28
N LYS A 251 10.21 2.44 16.16
CA LYS A 251 10.76 3.75 15.77
C LYS A 251 12.00 3.64 14.87
N ASP A 252 12.91 2.70 15.17
CA ASP A 252 14.20 2.54 14.48
C ASP A 252 14.16 1.54 13.30
N PHE A 253 12.98 0.99 13.00
CA PHE A 253 12.85 -0.08 12.00
C PHE A 253 13.23 0.41 10.61
N ARG A 254 12.95 1.67 10.27
CA ARG A 254 13.26 2.22 8.95
C ARG A 254 14.77 2.19 8.70
N GLU A 255 15.52 2.72 9.66
CA GLU A 255 16.97 2.86 9.64
C GLU A 255 17.63 1.50 9.50
N ILE A 256 17.19 0.54 10.33
CA ILE A 256 17.70 -0.84 10.31
C ILE A 256 17.32 -1.54 8.98
N LEU A 257 16.11 -1.36 8.49
CA LEU A 257 15.68 -1.93 7.21
C LEU A 257 16.40 -1.32 6.01
N ALA A 258 16.80 -0.05 6.07
CA ALA A 258 17.56 0.63 5.03
C ALA A 258 19.05 0.21 5.00
N ARG A 259 19.64 -0.12 6.15
CA ARG A 259 21.05 -0.50 6.30
C ARG A 259 21.42 -1.72 5.45
N LYS A 260 22.56 -1.66 4.74
CA LYS A 260 23.11 -2.81 4.01
C LYS A 260 23.60 -3.92 4.95
N GLU A 261 23.64 -5.15 4.45
CA GLU A 261 24.12 -6.34 5.16
C GLU A 261 25.10 -7.08 4.24
N GLY A 262 26.40 -6.90 4.47
CA GLY A 262 27.44 -7.38 3.54
C GLY A 262 27.22 -6.82 2.13
N LEU A 263 27.08 -7.72 1.15
CA LEU A 263 26.85 -7.41 -0.28
C LEU A 263 25.35 -7.20 -0.63
N CYS A 264 24.46 -7.24 0.36
CA CYS A 264 23.02 -7.03 0.18
C CYS A 264 22.60 -5.61 0.58
N HIS A 265 22.10 -4.84 -0.40
CA HIS A 265 21.48 -3.53 -0.23
C HIS A 265 19.95 -3.65 -0.21
N PHE A 266 19.26 -2.63 0.29
CA PHE A 266 17.80 -2.64 0.45
C PHE A 266 17.19 -1.36 -0.09
N ALA A 267 16.08 -1.50 -0.81
CA ALA A 267 15.28 -0.36 -1.29
C ALA A 267 13.78 -0.69 -1.27
N GLY A 268 12.95 0.33 -1.43
CA GLY A 268 11.50 0.28 -1.31
C GLY A 268 10.99 1.22 -0.24
N GLU A 269 9.69 1.55 -0.29
CA GLU A 269 9.05 2.56 0.57
C GLU A 269 9.31 2.35 2.07
N HIS A 270 9.39 1.09 2.51
CA HIS A 270 9.64 0.70 3.89
C HIS A 270 11.04 1.06 4.43
N THR A 271 11.96 1.46 3.53
CA THR A 271 13.31 1.94 3.85
C THR A 271 13.43 3.48 3.76
N SER A 272 12.38 4.15 3.26
CA SER A 272 12.34 5.61 3.08
C SER A 272 11.60 6.30 4.22
N ILE A 273 11.87 7.60 4.38
CA ILE A 273 11.07 8.49 5.23
C ILE A 273 9.70 8.77 4.59
N TYR A 274 9.64 8.83 3.26
CA TYR A 274 8.41 9.01 2.48
C TYR A 274 7.69 7.67 2.27
N ARG A 275 7.31 7.03 3.37
CA ARG A 275 6.58 5.75 3.36
C ARG A 275 5.28 5.87 2.56
N SER A 276 4.75 4.72 2.11
CA SER A 276 3.46 4.65 1.41
C SER A 276 3.39 5.45 0.09
N SER A 277 4.52 5.81 -0.51
CA SER A 277 4.59 6.65 -1.70
C SER A 277 5.48 6.09 -2.80
N MET A 278 5.20 6.46 -4.05
CA MET A 278 6.08 6.16 -5.19
C MET A 278 7.42 6.91 -5.06
N ASN A 279 7.40 8.15 -4.55
CA ASN A 279 8.61 8.94 -4.32
C ASN A 279 9.56 8.24 -3.35
N GLY A 280 9.07 7.71 -2.23
CA GLY A 280 9.89 6.95 -1.29
C GLY A 280 10.49 5.68 -1.90
N ALA A 281 9.76 5.01 -2.80
CA ALA A 281 10.30 3.87 -3.54
C ALA A 281 11.41 4.29 -4.52
N ILE A 282 11.24 5.40 -5.25
CA ILE A 282 12.24 5.92 -6.20
C ILE A 282 13.48 6.40 -5.46
N GLU A 283 13.33 7.23 -4.43
CA GLU A 283 14.45 7.77 -3.67
C GLU A 283 15.27 6.68 -2.98
N SER A 284 14.61 5.66 -2.41
CA SER A 284 15.33 4.53 -1.83
C SER A 284 16.08 3.70 -2.87
N GLY A 285 15.56 3.58 -4.10
CA GLY A 285 16.28 2.99 -5.23
C GLY A 285 17.51 3.81 -5.62
N LEU A 286 17.40 5.13 -5.71
CA LEU A 286 18.53 6.03 -5.96
C LEU A 286 19.58 5.95 -4.84
N ARG A 287 19.16 5.88 -3.57
CA ARG A 287 20.05 5.66 -2.44
C ARG A 287 20.84 4.35 -2.60
N ALA A 288 20.15 3.23 -2.83
CA ALA A 288 20.82 1.92 -2.98
C ALA A 288 21.78 1.92 -4.19
N SER A 289 21.43 2.59 -5.29
CA SER A 289 22.33 2.76 -6.43
C SER A 289 23.61 3.51 -6.07
N ARG A 290 23.52 4.58 -5.28
CA ARG A 290 24.70 5.34 -4.81
C ARG A 290 25.56 4.52 -3.86
N GLU A 291 24.95 3.77 -2.95
CA GLU A 291 25.67 2.87 -2.05
C GLU A 291 26.50 1.85 -2.84
N ILE A 292 25.93 1.26 -3.89
CA ILE A 292 26.64 0.31 -4.76
C ILE A 292 27.84 0.98 -5.44
N GLN A 293 27.67 2.19 -5.97
CA GLN A 293 28.74 2.95 -6.64
C GLN A 293 29.89 3.31 -5.70
N ILE A 294 29.61 3.61 -4.44
CA ILE A 294 30.64 3.93 -3.43
C ILE A 294 31.39 2.68 -3.00
N ASP A 295 30.70 1.54 -2.93
CA ASP A 295 31.29 0.25 -2.56
C ASP A 295 32.03 -0.44 -3.72
N SER A 296 32.14 0.19 -4.89
CA SER A 296 32.72 -0.34 -6.13
C SER A 296 34.11 0.23 -6.37
#